data_AF-A0A350EWL8-F1
#
_entry.id   AF-A0A350EWL8-F1
#
_cell.length_a   1.000
_cell.length_b   1.000
_cell.length_c   1.000
_cell.angle_alpha   90.00
_cell.angle_beta   90.00
_cell.angle_gamma   90.00
#
_symmetry.space_group_name_H-M   'P 1'
#
loop_
_entity.id
_entity.type
_entity.pdbx_description
1 polymer ?
#
loop_
_entity_poly.entity_id
_entity_poly.type
_entity_poly.pdbx_seq_one_letter_code
_entity_poly.pdbx_strand_id
1 'polypeptide(L)'
;MADNSTSPGLAWLYYALMTVVAWGVYGVILHKGRGHMPMGPETPHAGLKAFLFVCIAYAIIGIVSAVLLKLRGSNWSFTNQGVSWSFVAGAAGAAGAFTLVLALGAAAPIYKGAAAAAVMPIVFAGAPVINTITAMLLHPPQGGFRSLPVPFLVGCVLAAAGAFMVARFAPSNTGAPIKPHTITAPSPSQPGA
;
A
#
# COMPACT_ATOMS: atom_id res chain seq x y z
N MET A 1 37.55 8.85 -24.01
CA MET A 1 36.78 8.12 -22.99
C MET A 1 36.69 9.02 -21.79
N ALA A 2 35.54 9.63 -21.54
CA ALA A 2 35.33 10.43 -20.34
C ALA A 2 34.72 9.52 -19.28
N ASP A 3 35.49 9.28 -18.21
CA ASP A 3 35.03 8.62 -17.00
C ASP A 3 33.97 9.49 -16.32
N ASN A 4 32.70 9.19 -16.56
CA ASN A 4 31.61 9.67 -15.71
C ASN A 4 31.58 8.80 -14.45
N SER A 5 32.47 9.10 -13.52
CA SER A 5 32.33 8.71 -12.11
C SER A 5 31.15 9.47 -11.51
N THR A 6 29.95 9.04 -11.89
CA THR A 6 28.69 9.56 -11.35
C THR A 6 28.62 9.13 -9.90
N SER A 7 28.66 10.08 -8.96
CA SER A 7 28.31 9.86 -7.56
C SER A 7 27.05 8.98 -7.47
N PRO A 8 26.95 8.03 -6.52
CA PRO A 8 25.76 7.17 -6.41
C PRO A 8 24.51 8.04 -6.29
N GLY A 9 23.74 8.17 -7.38
CA GLY A 9 22.62 9.07 -7.42
C GLY A 9 21.55 8.66 -6.42
N LEU A 10 20.95 9.63 -5.72
CA LEU A 10 19.85 9.42 -4.75
C LEU A 10 18.52 8.98 -5.42
N ALA A 11 18.56 8.51 -6.67
CA ALA A 11 17.38 8.08 -7.41
C ALA A 11 16.63 6.94 -6.70
N TRP A 12 17.36 6.01 -6.08
CA TRP A 12 16.74 4.91 -5.30
C TRP A 12 15.90 5.46 -4.14
N LEU A 13 16.38 6.50 -3.46
CA LEU A 13 15.69 7.13 -2.34
C LEU A 13 14.43 7.85 -2.82
N TYR A 14 14.52 8.55 -3.95
CA TYR A 14 13.36 9.17 -4.58
C TYR A 14 12.25 8.14 -4.90
N TYR A 15 12.59 7.02 -5.55
CA TYR A 15 11.62 5.96 -5.85
C TYR A 15 11.05 5.28 -4.59
N ALA A 16 11.87 5.12 -3.56
CA ALA A 16 11.41 4.61 -2.27
C ALA A 16 10.37 5.57 -1.63
N LEU A 17 10.64 6.88 -1.63
CA LEU A 17 9.70 7.88 -1.11
C LEU A 17 8.41 7.95 -1.95
N MET A 18 8.49 7.82 -3.28
CA MET A 18 7.28 7.69 -4.12
C MET A 18 6.45 6.46 -3.74
N THR A 19 7.11 5.35 -3.38
CA THR A 19 6.44 4.13 -2.92
C THR A 19 5.74 4.37 -1.58
N VAL A 20 6.38 5.07 -0.64
CA VAL A 20 5.77 5.47 0.64
C VAL A 20 4.52 6.31 0.40
N VAL A 21 4.58 7.29 -0.52
CA VAL A 21 3.41 8.12 -0.86
C VAL A 21 2.30 7.27 -1.48
N ALA A 22 2.63 6.44 -2.48
CA ALA A 22 1.65 5.62 -3.19
C ALA A 22 0.92 4.64 -2.25
N TRP A 23 1.66 3.91 -1.41
CA TRP A 23 1.07 3.00 -0.43
C TRP A 23 0.38 3.74 0.72
N GLY A 24 0.94 4.85 1.18
CA GLY A 24 0.37 5.65 2.26
C GLY A 24 -1.03 6.16 1.94
N VAL A 25 -1.27 6.63 0.71
CA VAL A 25 -2.61 7.09 0.28
C VAL A 25 -3.53 5.92 -0.09
N TYR A 26 -2.97 4.80 -0.57
CA TYR A 26 -3.71 3.66 -1.13
C TYR A 26 -4.85 3.19 -0.24
N GLY A 27 -4.58 2.99 1.05
CA GLY A 27 -5.58 2.52 1.99
C GLY A 27 -6.81 3.42 2.14
N VAL A 28 -6.58 4.73 2.19
CA VAL A 28 -7.62 5.73 2.36
C VAL A 28 -8.47 5.84 1.09
N ILE A 29 -7.82 5.93 -0.09
CA ILE A 29 -8.53 6.01 -1.37
C ILE A 29 -9.30 4.72 -1.67
N LEU A 30 -8.77 3.56 -1.27
CA LEU A 30 -9.42 2.26 -1.44
C LEU A 30 -10.61 2.10 -0.51
N HIS A 31 -10.49 2.51 0.76
CA HIS A 31 -11.61 2.58 1.68
C HIS A 31 -12.73 3.47 1.12
N LYS A 32 -12.37 4.64 0.59
CA LYS A 32 -13.30 5.56 -0.06
C LYS A 32 -13.97 4.91 -1.29
N GLY A 33 -13.19 4.31 -2.19
CA GLY A 33 -13.72 3.65 -3.40
C GLY A 33 -14.71 2.53 -3.06
N ARG A 34 -14.40 1.69 -2.07
CA ARG A 34 -15.33 0.68 -1.55
C ARG A 34 -16.61 1.31 -0.98
N GLY A 35 -16.49 2.41 -0.24
CA GLY A 35 -17.64 3.12 0.33
C GLY A 35 -18.58 3.75 -0.70
N HIS A 36 -18.15 3.88 -1.96
CA HIS A 36 -18.97 4.36 -3.07
C HIS A 36 -19.53 3.22 -3.94
N MET A 37 -19.30 1.96 -3.56
CA MET A 37 -19.95 0.82 -4.22
C MET A 37 -21.43 0.75 -3.85
N PRO A 38 -22.28 0.12 -4.68
CA PRO A 38 -23.71 -0.01 -4.39
C PRO A 38 -23.97 -0.62 -3.00
N MET A 39 -24.84 0.04 -2.24
CA MET A 39 -25.27 -0.39 -0.90
C MET A 39 -26.54 -1.24 -0.97
N GLY A 40 -26.87 -1.92 0.13
CA GLY A 40 -28.01 -2.85 0.21
C GLY A 40 -27.57 -4.30 -0.03
N PRO A 41 -28.28 -5.09 -0.85
CA PRO A 41 -27.93 -6.49 -1.13
C PRO A 41 -26.50 -6.68 -1.65
N GLU A 42 -25.96 -5.67 -2.35
CA GLU A 42 -24.62 -5.70 -2.96
C GLU A 42 -23.47 -5.34 -2.00
N THR A 43 -23.78 -4.89 -0.79
CA THR A 43 -22.78 -4.45 0.22
C THR A 43 -21.69 -5.50 0.48
N PRO A 44 -21.98 -6.82 0.59
CA PRO A 44 -20.95 -7.84 0.81
C PRO A 44 -19.92 -7.92 -0.32
N HIS A 45 -20.26 -7.46 -1.53
CA HIS A 45 -19.39 -7.53 -2.71
C HIS A 45 -18.58 -6.26 -2.95
N ALA A 46 -18.81 -5.18 -2.18
CA ALA A 46 -18.15 -3.88 -2.36
C ALA A 46 -16.62 -3.98 -2.35
N GLY A 47 -16.06 -4.82 -1.47
CA GLY A 47 -14.62 -5.07 -1.41
C GLY A 47 -14.09 -5.73 -2.68
N LEU A 48 -14.74 -6.81 -3.14
CA LEU A 48 -14.33 -7.53 -4.35
C LEU A 48 -14.41 -6.63 -5.59
N LYS A 49 -15.48 -5.83 -5.70
CA LYS A 49 -15.63 -4.86 -6.79
C LYS A 49 -14.51 -3.81 -6.78
N ALA A 50 -14.17 -3.27 -5.61
CA ALA A 50 -13.06 -2.32 -5.50
C ALA A 50 -11.71 -2.98 -5.86
N PHE A 51 -11.47 -4.20 -5.37
CA PHE A 51 -10.24 -4.93 -5.65
C PHE A 51 -10.08 -5.30 -7.13
N LEU A 52 -11.17 -5.63 -7.83
CA LEU A 52 -11.14 -5.87 -9.28
C LEU A 52 -10.49 -4.71 -10.04
N PHE A 53 -10.85 -3.47 -9.71
CA PHE A 53 -10.24 -2.28 -10.34
C PHE A 53 -8.79 -2.06 -9.93
N VAL A 54 -8.36 -2.53 -8.75
CA VAL A 54 -6.93 -2.58 -8.38
C VAL A 54 -6.18 -3.54 -9.30
N CYS A 55 -6.73 -4.73 -9.56
CA CYS A 55 -6.14 -5.70 -10.48
C CYS A 55 -6.05 -5.15 -11.92
N ILE A 56 -7.09 -4.46 -12.39
CA ILE A 56 -7.08 -3.80 -13.70
C ILE A 56 -5.96 -2.75 -13.76
N ALA A 57 -5.80 -1.93 -12.73
CA ALA A 57 -4.70 -0.95 -12.65
C ALA A 57 -3.32 -1.62 -12.72
N TYR A 58 -3.13 -2.75 -12.03
CA TYR A 58 -1.88 -3.53 -12.08
C TYR A 58 -1.61 -4.08 -13.48
N ALA A 59 -2.64 -4.57 -14.17
CA ALA A 59 -2.51 -5.04 -15.55
C ALA A 59 -2.08 -3.91 -16.50
N ILE A 60 -2.65 -2.70 -16.35
CA ILE A 60 -2.25 -1.52 -17.12
C ILE A 60 -0.78 -1.18 -16.87
N ILE A 61 -0.33 -1.17 -15.61
CA ILE A 61 1.08 -0.91 -15.26
C ILE A 61 2.00 -1.99 -15.86
N GLY A 62 1.55 -3.25 -15.91
CA GLY A 62 2.25 -4.33 -16.61
C GLY A 62 2.45 -4.05 -18.09
N ILE A 63 1.40 -3.59 -18.78
CA ILE A 63 1.47 -3.19 -20.20
C ILE A 63 2.43 -2.00 -20.38
N VAL A 64 2.35 -0.98 -19.52
CA VAL A 64 3.27 0.16 -19.55
C VAL A 64 4.72 -0.30 -19.40
N SER A 65 4.98 -1.23 -18.48
CA SER A 65 6.32 -1.80 -18.26
C SER A 65 6.84 -2.54 -19.50
N ALA A 66 5.98 -3.33 -20.16
CA ALA A 66 6.30 -4.01 -21.42
C ALA A 66 6.64 -3.02 -22.54
N VAL A 67 5.86 -1.95 -22.69
CA VAL A 67 6.14 -0.88 -23.67
C VAL A 67 7.48 -0.20 -23.36
N LEU A 68 7.75 0.12 -22.10
CA LEU A 68 9.02 0.74 -21.70
C LEU A 68 10.23 -0.16 -21.96
N LEU A 69 10.12 -1.49 -21.76
CA LEU A 69 11.18 -2.44 -22.13
C LEU A 69 11.50 -2.38 -23.63
N LYS A 70 10.45 -2.34 -24.47
CA LYS A 70 10.60 -2.21 -25.92
C LYS A 70 11.25 -0.87 -26.31
N LEU A 71 10.78 0.24 -25.74
CA LEU A 71 11.32 1.58 -26.01
C LEU A 71 12.77 1.73 -25.55
N ARG A 72 13.19 1.00 -24.51
CA ARG A 72 14.58 0.98 -24.01
C ARG A 72 15.49 0.02 -24.78
N GLY A 73 15.00 -0.66 -25.83
CA GLY A 73 15.80 -1.57 -26.64
C GLY A 73 16.14 -2.89 -25.95
N SER A 74 15.34 -3.34 -24.97
CA SER A 74 15.54 -4.64 -24.33
C SER A 74 15.51 -5.77 -25.36
N ASN A 75 16.39 -6.75 -25.19
CA ASN A 75 16.41 -7.98 -25.99
C ASN A 75 15.38 -9.02 -25.53
N TRP A 76 14.58 -8.71 -24.51
CA TRP A 76 13.54 -9.58 -23.95
C TRP A 76 14.05 -10.95 -23.45
N SER A 77 15.34 -11.03 -23.11
CA SER A 77 15.90 -12.21 -22.46
C SER A 77 15.53 -12.21 -20.97
N PHE A 78 14.94 -13.31 -20.50
CA PHE A 78 14.57 -13.50 -19.10
C PHE A 78 15.15 -14.80 -18.56
N THR A 79 15.58 -14.78 -17.29
CA THR A 79 15.98 -16.00 -16.59
C THR A 79 14.78 -16.62 -15.87
N ASN A 80 14.72 -17.96 -15.82
CA ASN A 80 13.62 -18.66 -15.13
C ASN A 80 13.50 -18.22 -13.66
N GLN A 81 14.63 -18.10 -12.96
CA GLN A 81 14.64 -17.62 -11.58
C GLN A 81 14.12 -16.19 -11.44
N GLY A 82 14.52 -15.28 -12.35
CA GLY A 82 14.06 -13.90 -12.34
C GLY A 82 12.56 -13.79 -12.56
N VAL A 83 12.01 -14.57 -13.50
CA VAL A 83 10.57 -14.63 -13.77
C VAL A 83 9.83 -15.19 -12.56
N SER A 84 10.25 -16.34 -12.00
CA SER A 84 9.58 -16.98 -10.88
C SER A 84 9.56 -16.10 -9.63
N TRP A 85 10.68 -15.51 -9.23
CA TRP A 85 10.74 -14.64 -8.06
C TRP A 85 9.93 -13.35 -8.25
N SER A 86 9.96 -12.77 -9.45
CA SER A 86 9.16 -11.57 -9.76
C SER A 86 7.65 -11.89 -9.73
N PHE A 87 7.26 -13.06 -10.23
CA PHE A 87 5.87 -13.51 -10.20
C PHE A 87 5.39 -13.76 -8.77
N VAL A 88 6.20 -14.46 -7.95
CA VAL A 88 5.89 -14.69 -6.53
C VAL A 88 5.78 -13.36 -5.77
N ALA A 89 6.69 -12.42 -6.02
CA ALA A 89 6.62 -11.08 -5.42
C ALA A 89 5.35 -10.33 -5.83
N GLY A 90 4.97 -10.38 -7.12
CA GLY A 90 3.72 -9.80 -7.61
C GLY A 90 2.48 -10.44 -6.97
N ALA A 91 2.46 -11.77 -6.85
CA ALA A 91 1.38 -12.51 -6.19
C ALA A 91 1.27 -12.15 -4.69
N ALA A 92 2.39 -12.03 -3.99
CA ALA A 92 2.41 -11.60 -2.59
C ALA A 92 1.85 -10.17 -2.43
N GLY A 93 2.22 -9.25 -3.32
CA GLY A 93 1.68 -7.88 -3.35
C GLY A 93 0.17 -7.85 -3.60
N ALA A 94 -0.32 -8.63 -4.58
CA ALA A 94 -1.74 -8.75 -4.89
C ALA A 94 -2.55 -9.36 -3.73
N ALA A 95 -2.01 -10.40 -3.08
CA ALA A 95 -2.62 -11.00 -1.90
C ALA A 95 -2.68 -10.03 -0.71
N GLY A 96 -1.63 -9.22 -0.50
CA GLY A 96 -1.61 -8.15 0.50
C GLY A 96 -2.67 -7.08 0.22
N ALA A 97 -2.78 -6.61 -1.03
CA ALA A 97 -3.81 -5.67 -1.45
C ALA A 97 -5.24 -6.23 -1.27
N PHE A 98 -5.44 -7.51 -1.61
CA PHE A 98 -6.72 -8.21 -1.44
C PHE A 98 -7.14 -8.27 0.03
N THR A 99 -6.25 -8.75 0.89
CA THR A 99 -6.50 -8.87 2.33
C THR A 99 -6.67 -7.50 2.99
N LEU A 100 -6.00 -6.46 2.51
CA LEU A 100 -6.22 -5.08 2.97
C LEU A 100 -7.65 -4.61 2.70
N VAL A 101 -8.20 -4.88 1.51
CA VAL A 101 -9.59 -4.55 1.17
C VAL A 101 -10.56 -5.28 2.10
N LEU A 102 -10.31 -6.57 2.37
CA LEU A 102 -11.13 -7.35 3.29
C LEU A 102 -11.04 -6.84 4.74
N ALA A 103 -9.85 -6.44 5.19
CA ALA A 103 -9.64 -5.85 6.52
C ALA A 103 -10.40 -4.52 6.65
N LEU A 104 -10.32 -3.64 5.66
CA LEU A 104 -11.14 -2.43 5.59
C LEU A 104 -12.64 -2.78 5.60
N GLY A 105 -13.00 -3.84 4.86
CA GLY A 105 -14.26 -4.60 4.90
C GLY A 105 -14.81 -4.75 6.30
N ALA A 106 -14.13 -5.59 7.06
CA ALA A 106 -14.47 -5.99 8.43
C ALA A 106 -14.38 -4.84 9.44
N ALA A 107 -13.47 -3.89 9.24
CA ALA A 107 -13.31 -2.75 10.14
C ALA A 107 -14.38 -1.65 9.96
N ALA A 108 -15.00 -1.54 8.78
CA ALA A 108 -16.01 -0.52 8.50
C ALA A 108 -17.22 -0.50 9.45
N PRO A 109 -17.87 -1.63 9.81
CA PRO A 109 -18.99 -1.59 10.76
C PRO A 109 -18.56 -1.18 12.18
N ILE A 110 -17.30 -1.41 12.56
CA ILE A 110 -16.78 -1.12 13.90
C ILE A 110 -16.32 0.34 14.01
N TYR A 111 -15.52 0.79 13.03
CA TYR A 111 -14.82 2.08 13.05
C TYR A 111 -15.44 3.12 12.10
N LYS A 112 -16.48 2.77 11.33
CA LYS A 112 -17.13 3.64 10.33
C LYS A 112 -16.09 4.25 9.39
N GLY A 113 -16.12 5.57 9.20
CA GLY A 113 -15.16 6.30 8.37
C GLY A 113 -13.70 6.25 8.87
N ALA A 114 -13.46 5.77 10.10
CA ALA A 114 -12.13 5.64 10.67
C ALA A 114 -11.46 4.29 10.39
N ALA A 115 -12.12 3.36 9.67
CA ALA A 115 -11.55 2.03 9.43
C ALA A 115 -10.17 2.05 8.75
N ALA A 116 -9.93 2.98 7.81
CA ALA A 116 -8.60 3.13 7.22
C ALA A 116 -7.56 3.59 8.26
N ALA A 117 -7.93 4.53 9.13
CA ALA A 117 -7.04 5.00 10.19
C ALA A 117 -6.77 3.92 11.25
N ALA A 118 -7.66 2.95 11.45
CA ALA A 118 -7.43 1.80 12.32
C ALA A 118 -6.53 0.73 11.66
N VAL A 119 -6.77 0.42 10.37
CA VAL A 119 -6.09 -0.68 9.67
C VAL A 119 -4.68 -0.30 9.17
N MET A 120 -4.51 0.89 8.59
CA MET A 120 -3.27 1.24 7.89
C MET A 120 -2.03 1.26 8.80
N PRO A 121 -2.06 1.83 10.01
CA PRO A 121 -0.87 1.83 10.87
C PRO A 121 -0.40 0.42 11.22
N ILE A 122 -1.32 -0.54 11.44
CA ILE A 122 -0.96 -1.94 11.74
C ILE A 122 -0.15 -2.54 10.58
N VAL A 123 -0.62 -2.33 9.35
CA VAL A 123 0.05 -2.83 8.14
C VAL A 123 1.42 -2.18 7.95
N PHE A 124 1.49 -0.85 8.08
CA PHE A 124 2.74 -0.12 7.88
C PHE A 124 3.76 -0.29 9.02
N ALA A 125 3.33 -0.68 10.23
CA ALA A 125 4.24 -1.14 11.29
C ALA A 125 4.80 -2.53 11.01
N GLY A 126 3.92 -3.44 10.61
CA GLY A 126 4.24 -4.86 10.51
C GLY A 126 5.06 -5.20 9.27
N ALA A 127 4.79 -4.53 8.14
CA ALA A 127 5.45 -4.83 6.87
C ALA A 127 6.99 -4.71 6.93
N PRO A 128 7.59 -3.65 7.54
CA PRO A 128 9.03 -3.59 7.74
C PRO A 128 9.60 -4.77 8.54
N VAL A 129 8.92 -5.19 9.62
CA VAL A 129 9.35 -6.31 10.46
C VAL A 129 9.35 -7.62 9.67
N ILE A 130 8.26 -7.91 8.95
CA ILE A 130 8.15 -9.09 8.10
C ILE A 130 9.19 -9.07 6.97
N ASN A 131 9.43 -7.91 6.36
CA ASN A 131 10.46 -7.75 5.35
C ASN A 131 11.85 -8.11 5.90
N THR A 132 12.20 -7.63 7.10
CA THR A 132 13.50 -7.99 7.67
C THR A 132 13.58 -9.46 8.05
N ILE A 133 12.53 -10.04 8.64
CA ILE A 133 12.50 -11.49 8.92
C ILE A 133 12.72 -12.29 7.63
N THR A 134 12.01 -11.93 6.56
CA THR A 134 12.14 -12.57 5.25
C THR A 134 13.55 -12.43 4.69
N ALA A 135 14.15 -11.23 4.79
CA ALA A 135 15.52 -10.98 4.37
C ALA A 135 16.52 -11.81 5.17
N MET A 136 16.35 -11.94 6.49
CA MET A 136 17.20 -12.78 7.33
C MET A 136 17.05 -14.27 7.03
N LEU A 137 15.87 -14.74 6.64
CA LEU A 137 15.66 -16.13 6.25
C LEU A 137 16.30 -16.45 4.90
N LEU A 138 16.23 -15.52 3.94
CA LEU A 138 16.83 -15.67 2.62
C LEU A 138 18.36 -15.44 2.64
N HIS A 139 18.83 -14.56 3.52
CA HIS A 139 20.23 -14.24 3.72
C HIS A 139 20.56 -14.31 5.22
N PRO A 140 20.84 -15.52 5.74
CA PRO A 140 21.13 -15.72 7.16
C PRO A 140 22.30 -14.83 7.62
N PRO A 141 22.13 -14.08 8.73
CA PRO A 141 23.19 -13.20 9.23
C PRO A 141 24.41 -14.03 9.64
N GLN A 142 25.60 -13.56 9.24
CA GLN A 142 26.86 -14.16 9.66
C GLN A 142 26.95 -14.08 11.20
N GLY A 143 26.95 -15.24 11.88
CA GLY A 143 26.90 -15.33 13.35
C GLY A 143 25.54 -15.71 13.96
N GLY A 144 24.49 -15.92 13.14
CA GLY A 144 23.18 -16.37 13.59
C GLY A 144 22.33 -15.29 14.28
N PHE A 145 21.15 -15.65 14.79
CA PHE A 145 20.19 -14.68 15.36
C PHE A 145 20.73 -13.88 16.58
N ARG A 146 21.83 -14.33 17.20
CA ARG A 146 22.49 -13.61 18.30
C ARG A 146 23.41 -12.47 17.84
N SER A 147 23.77 -12.40 16.55
CA SER A 147 24.58 -11.30 15.99
C SER A 147 23.75 -10.13 15.46
N LEU A 148 22.43 -10.11 15.72
CA LEU A 148 21.58 -9.01 15.28
C LEU A 148 22.02 -7.69 15.93
N PRO A 149 22.27 -6.63 15.14
CA PRO A 149 22.64 -5.34 15.70
C PRO A 149 21.54 -4.84 16.64
N VAL A 150 21.92 -4.47 17.87
CA VAL A 150 20.99 -3.88 18.84
C VAL A 150 20.21 -2.69 18.25
N PRO A 151 20.80 -1.79 17.43
CA PRO A 151 20.05 -0.71 16.77
C PRO A 151 18.90 -1.19 15.87
N PHE A 152 19.04 -2.35 15.21
CA PHE A 152 17.99 -2.92 14.39
C PHE A 152 16.80 -3.39 15.24
N LEU A 153 17.07 -4.09 16.34
CA LEU A 153 16.04 -4.53 17.30
C LEU A 153 15.29 -3.33 17.91
N VAL A 154 16.03 -2.30 18.30
CA VAL A 154 15.45 -1.04 18.79
C VAL A 154 14.60 -0.38 17.70
N GLY A 155 15.07 -0.37 16.44
CA GLY A 155 14.32 0.14 15.30
C GLY A 155 12.98 -0.58 15.10
N CYS A 156 12.94 -1.92 15.22
CA CYS A 156 11.68 -2.67 15.16
C CYS A 156 10.71 -2.28 16.29
N VAL A 157 11.22 -2.15 17.51
CA VAL A 157 10.40 -1.73 18.67
C VAL A 157 9.87 -0.30 18.47
N LEU A 158 10.71 0.62 18.00
CA LEU A 158 10.32 2.00 17.71
C LEU A 158 9.30 2.09 16.57
N ALA A 159 9.45 1.28 15.52
CA ALA A 159 8.48 1.21 14.42
C ALA A 159 7.12 0.70 14.92
N ALA A 160 7.11 -0.37 15.72
CA ALA A 160 5.90 -0.90 16.32
C ALA A 160 5.23 0.11 17.28
N ALA A 161 6.01 0.75 18.14
CA ALA A 161 5.53 1.78 19.07
C ALA A 161 5.00 3.01 18.32
N GLY A 162 5.72 3.50 17.32
CA GLY A 162 5.31 4.64 16.49
C GLY A 162 4.00 4.36 15.74
N ALA A 163 3.87 3.17 15.15
CA ALA A 163 2.63 2.80 14.50
C ALA A 163 1.47 2.61 15.48
N PHE A 164 1.71 2.06 16.68
CA PHE A 164 0.71 2.02 17.74
C PHE A 164 0.27 3.42 18.13
N MET A 165 1.19 4.36 18.31
CA MET A 165 0.87 5.75 18.62
C MET A 165 0.03 6.40 17.50
N VAL A 166 0.41 6.20 16.24
CA VAL A 166 -0.37 6.71 15.10
C VAL A 166 -1.76 6.09 15.07
N ALA A 167 -1.90 4.78 15.26
CA ALA A 167 -3.20 4.10 15.32
C ALA A 167 -4.04 4.62 16.49
N ARG A 168 -3.46 4.77 17.67
CA ARG A 168 -4.19 5.07 18.90
C ARG A 168 -4.59 6.53 19.02
N PHE A 169 -3.73 7.44 18.54
CA PHE A 169 -3.88 8.88 18.72
C PHE A 169 -4.23 9.63 17.43
N ALA A 170 -4.41 8.94 16.30
CA ALA A 170 -4.97 9.56 15.11
C ALA A 170 -6.33 10.21 15.45
N PRO A 171 -6.53 11.51 15.16
CA PRO A 171 -7.78 12.22 15.48
C PRO A 171 -9.03 11.57 14.89
N SER A 172 -8.88 10.91 13.74
CA SER A 172 -9.90 10.10 13.08
C SER A 172 -10.31 8.86 13.88
N ASN A 173 -9.43 8.30 14.71
CA ASN A 173 -9.69 7.15 15.58
C ASN A 173 -10.13 7.54 16.99
N THR A 174 -9.87 8.78 17.43
CA THR A 174 -10.26 9.27 18.77
C THR A 174 -11.61 9.97 18.80
N GLY A 175 -12.36 9.97 17.69
CA GLY A 175 -13.71 10.54 17.63
C GLY A 175 -13.76 12.06 17.65
N ALA A 176 -12.68 12.75 17.26
CA ALA A 176 -12.74 14.20 17.08
C ALA A 176 -13.82 14.52 16.03
N PRO A 177 -14.74 15.47 16.30
CA PRO A 177 -15.89 15.71 15.43
C PRO A 177 -15.40 16.10 14.04
N ILE A 178 -15.69 15.25 13.06
CA ILE A 178 -15.51 15.57 11.65
C ILE A 178 -16.45 16.74 11.38
N LYS A 179 -15.89 17.93 11.19
CA LYS A 179 -16.66 19.11 10.77
C LYS A 179 -17.40 18.71 9.48
N PRO A 180 -18.75 18.71 9.45
CA PRO A 180 -19.47 18.31 8.26
C PRO A 180 -19.02 19.18 7.09
N HIS A 181 -18.48 18.57 6.04
CA HIS A 181 -18.42 19.26 4.76
C HIS A 181 -19.86 19.36 4.29
N THR A 182 -20.45 20.54 4.45
CA THR A 182 -21.76 20.89 3.90
C THR A 182 -21.71 20.59 2.41
N ILE A 183 -22.36 19.51 1.99
CA ILE A 183 -22.65 19.28 0.58
C ILE A 183 -23.70 20.32 0.25
N THR A 184 -23.30 21.42 -0.38
CA THR A 184 -24.23 22.37 -0.98
C THR A 184 -25.02 21.58 -2.02
N ALA A 185 -26.29 21.27 -1.71
CA ALA A 185 -27.18 20.63 -2.66
C ALA A 185 -27.26 21.52 -3.93
N PRO A 186 -27.24 20.94 -5.14
CA PRO A 186 -27.48 21.72 -6.34
C PRO A 186 -28.88 22.34 -6.27
N SER A 187 -28.98 23.65 -6.51
CA SER A 187 -30.26 24.37 -6.57
C SER A 187 -31.24 23.63 -7.48
N PRO A 188 -32.51 23.44 -7.08
CA PRO A 188 -33.52 22.95 -7.99
C PRO A 188 -33.70 23.97 -9.11
N SER A 189 -33.45 23.54 -10.34
CA SER A 189 -33.82 24.26 -11.56
C SER A 189 -35.32 24.59 -11.50
N GLN A 190 -35.67 25.87 -11.53
CA GLN A 190 -37.07 26.29 -11.65
C GLN A 190 -37.64 25.83 -13.00
N PRO A 191 -38.84 25.23 -13.03
CA PRO A 191 -39.54 24.95 -14.27
C PRO A 191 -40.31 26.19 -14.74
N GLY A 192 -40.01 26.64 -15.96
CA GLY A 192 -40.95 27.27 -16.90
C GLY A 192 -41.43 28.70 -16.62
N ALA A 193 -41.03 29.62 -17.50
CA ALA A 193 -41.86 30.68 -18.05
C ALA A 193 -41.50 30.85 -19.53
#